data_AF-A0A6B2F0A6-F1
#
_entry.id   AF-A0A6B2F0A6-F1
#
_cell.length_a   1.000
_cell.length_b   1.000
_cell.length_c   1.000
_cell.angle_alpha   90.00
_cell.angle_beta   90.00
_cell.angle_gamma   90.00
#
_symmetry.space_group_name_H-M   'P 1'
#
loop_
_entity.id
_entity.type
_entity.pdbx_description
1 polymer ?
#
loop_
_entity_poly.entity_id
_entity_poly.type
_entity_poly.pdbx_seq_one_letter_code
_entity_poly.pdbx_strand_id
1 'polypeptide(L)'
;MKNTIHINFAIFLIIANIIYSSASASTDISTVASPLFEGTEGCFLLYDASTNAEIAQFNKAKCATQMAPDSTFKIALSLMAFDAEIIDQKTIFKWDKTPKGMEIWNSNHTPKTWMQFSVVWVSQEITQKIGLNKIKNYLKDFDYGNQDFSGDKERNNGLTEAWLESSLKISPEEQIQFLRKIINHNLPVKNSAIENTK
;
A
#
# COMPACT_ATOMS: atom_id res chain seq x y z
N MET A 1 53.85 -18.87 45.32
CA MET A 1 53.54 -17.51 45.79
C MET A 1 53.29 -16.61 44.58
N LYS A 2 52.04 -16.12 44.46
CA LYS A 2 51.56 -14.91 43.74
C LYS A 2 51.65 -14.80 42.20
N ASN A 3 50.46 -14.94 41.59
CA ASN A 3 49.76 -14.07 40.63
C ASN A 3 50.53 -13.29 39.56
N THR A 4 50.18 -13.51 38.30
CA THR A 4 49.96 -12.54 37.19
C THR A 4 49.76 -13.37 35.90
N ILE A 5 48.86 -13.19 34.93
CA ILE A 5 47.84 -12.20 34.54
C ILE A 5 46.78 -13.01 33.76
N HIS A 6 45.55 -13.13 34.27
CA HIS A 6 44.37 -13.53 33.47
C HIS A 6 43.51 -12.29 33.24
N ILE A 7 44.05 -11.34 32.49
CA ILE A 7 43.31 -10.15 32.05
C ILE A 7 43.66 -10.02 30.58
N ASN A 8 42.85 -10.62 29.70
CA ASN A 8 42.76 -10.23 28.28
C ASN A 8 41.64 -10.95 27.50
N PHE A 9 40.87 -11.86 28.11
CA PHE A 9 39.70 -12.44 27.43
C PHE A 9 38.36 -11.76 27.79
N ALA A 10 38.27 -11.11 28.96
CA ALA A 10 37.04 -10.45 29.39
C ALA A 10 36.76 -9.11 28.68
N ILE A 11 37.79 -8.42 28.18
CA ILE A 11 37.65 -7.11 27.54
C ILE A 11 37.11 -7.25 26.10
N PHE A 12 37.41 -8.35 25.40
CA PHE A 12 36.90 -8.60 24.04
C PHE A 12 35.39 -8.93 24.01
N LEU A 13 34.85 -9.49 25.11
CA LEU A 13 33.42 -9.80 25.25
C LEU A 13 32.57 -8.58 25.65
N ILE A 14 33.18 -7.53 26.20
CA ILE A 14 32.46 -6.29 26.55
C ILE A 14 32.33 -5.36 25.34
N ILE A 15 33.28 -5.39 24.41
CA ILE A 15 33.22 -4.58 23.17
C ILE A 15 32.29 -5.22 22.12
N ALA A 16 32.13 -6.54 22.11
CA ALA A 16 31.19 -7.23 21.20
C ALA A 16 29.71 -7.04 21.55
N ASN A 17 29.38 -6.59 22.77
CA ASN A 17 28.01 -6.25 23.18
C ASN A 17 27.63 -4.79 22.89
N ILE A 18 28.52 -4.04 22.23
CA ILE A 18 28.28 -2.67 21.76
C ILE A 18 28.24 -2.67 20.22
N ILE A 19 27.80 -3.78 19.60
CA ILE A 19 27.11 -3.68 18.32
C ILE A 19 25.74 -3.11 18.65
N TYR A 20 25.71 -1.78 18.70
CA TYR A 20 24.54 -0.95 18.88
C TYR A 20 23.40 -1.50 17.99
N SER A 21 22.50 -2.23 18.63
CA SER A 21 21.10 -2.24 18.24
C SER A 21 20.63 -0.79 18.38
N SER A 22 20.82 0.01 17.33
CA SER A 22 20.01 1.20 17.10
C SER A 22 18.71 0.75 16.44
N ALA A 23 18.01 -0.22 17.04
CA ALA A 23 16.57 -0.26 16.89
C ALA A 23 16.08 0.98 17.64
N SER A 24 16.04 2.12 16.93
CA SER A 24 15.32 3.28 17.42
C SER A 24 13.92 2.78 17.74
N ALA A 25 13.55 2.79 19.02
CA ALA A 25 12.19 2.48 19.40
C ALA A 25 11.26 3.42 18.60
N SER A 26 10.23 2.86 17.99
CA SER A 26 9.21 3.64 17.28
C SER A 26 8.70 4.76 18.18
N THR A 27 8.61 5.96 17.63
CA THR A 27 8.11 7.13 18.37
C THR A 27 6.59 7.07 18.44
N ASP A 28 6.05 6.90 19.65
CA ASP A 28 4.62 7.14 19.87
C ASP A 28 4.33 8.64 19.78
N ILE A 29 3.54 9.04 18.78
CA ILE A 29 3.21 10.45 18.52
C ILE A 29 1.81 10.85 19.04
N SER A 30 1.26 10.10 20.01
CA SER A 30 -0.10 10.34 20.52
C SER A 30 -0.35 11.77 20.98
N THR A 31 0.65 12.45 21.58
CA THR A 31 0.51 13.85 22.03
C THR A 31 0.25 14.82 20.88
N VAL A 32 0.77 14.53 19.69
CA VAL A 32 0.59 15.36 18.47
C VAL A 32 -0.59 14.86 17.64
N ALA A 33 -0.76 13.55 17.51
CA ALA A 33 -1.77 12.95 16.64
C ALA A 33 -3.17 12.97 17.23
N SER A 34 -3.34 12.81 18.55
CA SER A 34 -4.68 12.70 19.15
C SER A 34 -5.57 13.92 18.86
N PRO A 35 -5.11 15.17 19.00
CA PRO A 35 -5.94 16.33 18.63
C PRO A 35 -6.27 16.42 17.14
N LEU A 36 -5.40 15.90 16.26
CA LEU A 36 -5.61 15.91 14.81
C LEU A 36 -6.68 14.91 14.36
N PHE A 37 -6.88 13.84 15.15
CA PHE A 37 -7.87 12.79 14.87
C PHE A 37 -9.11 12.89 15.77
N GLU A 38 -9.27 13.96 16.55
CA GLU A 38 -10.41 14.14 17.45
C GLU A 38 -11.75 14.00 16.69
N GLY A 39 -12.67 13.21 17.23
CA GLY A 39 -13.95 12.89 16.60
C GLY A 39 -13.90 11.75 15.57
N THR A 40 -12.73 11.12 15.36
CA THR A 40 -12.56 9.95 14.49
C THR A 40 -11.73 8.88 15.17
N GLU A 41 -11.85 7.63 14.71
CA GLU A 41 -10.93 6.56 15.09
C GLU A 41 -9.79 6.47 14.06
N GLY A 42 -8.87 7.43 14.12
CA GLY A 42 -7.72 7.52 13.21
C GLY A 42 -6.49 6.75 13.66
N CYS A 43 -5.56 6.54 12.73
CA CYS A 43 -4.27 5.88 12.96
C CYS A 43 -3.21 6.53 12.06
N PHE A 44 -1.94 6.43 12.45
CA PHE A 44 -0.82 6.91 11.64
C PHE A 44 0.39 5.98 11.77
N LEU A 45 1.09 5.74 10.67
CA LEU A 45 2.34 4.99 10.61
C LEU A 45 3.35 5.74 9.74
N LEU A 46 4.59 5.79 10.20
CA LEU A 46 5.74 6.22 9.42
C LEU A 46 6.84 5.18 9.51
N TYR A 47 7.30 4.70 8.36
CA TYR A 47 8.33 3.68 8.25
C TYR A 47 9.45 4.17 7.36
N ASP A 48 10.67 3.78 7.69
CA ASP A 48 11.79 3.85 6.75
C ASP A 48 11.59 2.80 5.64
N ALA A 49 11.57 3.29 4.39
CA ALA A 49 11.28 2.45 3.24
C ALA A 49 12.28 1.30 3.09
N SER A 50 13.58 1.55 3.31
CA SER A 50 14.66 0.59 3.03
C SER A 50 14.79 -0.44 4.15
N THR A 51 14.77 0.01 5.40
CA THR A 51 15.11 -0.81 6.58
C THR A 51 13.91 -1.46 7.25
N ASN A 52 12.68 -1.06 6.90
CA ASN A 52 11.45 -1.42 7.60
C ASN A 52 11.37 -0.94 9.06
N ALA A 53 12.22 0.00 9.45
CA ALA A 53 12.16 0.57 10.79
C ALA A 53 10.90 1.42 10.94
N GLU A 54 10.05 1.10 11.92
CA GLU A 54 8.95 1.97 12.33
C GLU A 54 9.53 3.21 13.01
N ILE A 55 9.34 4.38 12.41
CA ILE A 55 9.86 5.67 12.88
C ILE A 55 8.86 6.32 13.85
N ALA A 56 7.57 6.30 13.48
CA ALA A 56 6.51 6.87 14.31
C ALA A 56 5.19 6.12 14.12
N GLN A 57 4.35 6.12 15.16
CA GLN A 57 3.06 5.46 15.16
C GLN A 57 2.02 6.18 16.04
N PHE A 58 0.75 6.02 15.68
CA PHE A 58 -0.40 6.39 16.49
C PHE A 58 -1.52 5.37 16.29
N ASN A 59 -2.12 4.91 17.40
CA ASN A 59 -3.25 3.98 17.43
C ASN A 59 -2.99 2.65 16.67
N LYS A 60 -2.06 1.84 17.19
CA LYS A 60 -1.70 0.53 16.60
C LYS A 60 -2.90 -0.39 16.38
N ALA A 61 -3.86 -0.41 17.31
CA ALA A 61 -5.05 -1.24 17.17
C ALA A 61 -5.83 -0.88 15.89
N LYS A 62 -6.01 0.41 15.61
CA LYS A 62 -6.64 0.84 14.36
C LYS A 62 -5.76 0.56 13.15
N CYS A 63 -4.44 0.72 13.26
CA CYS A 63 -3.52 0.45 12.15
C CYS A 63 -3.46 -1.03 11.74
N ALA A 64 -3.79 -1.97 12.63
CA ALA A 64 -3.92 -3.39 12.33
C ALA A 64 -5.32 -3.80 11.83
N THR A 65 -6.29 -2.87 11.79
CA THR A 65 -7.68 -3.17 11.40
C THR A 65 -7.87 -3.03 9.90
N GLN A 66 -8.30 -4.10 9.24
CA GLN A 66 -8.61 -4.11 7.81
C GLN A 66 -9.93 -3.38 7.50
N MET A 67 -9.90 -2.53 6.48
CA MET A 67 -11.06 -1.83 5.91
C MET A 67 -10.96 -1.78 4.39
N ALA A 68 -12.02 -1.33 3.71
CA ALA A 68 -11.97 -1.20 2.26
C ALA A 68 -10.86 -0.21 1.87
N PRO A 69 -10.04 -0.51 0.84
CA PRO A 69 -9.01 0.41 0.38
C PRO A 69 -9.59 1.62 -0.38
N ASP A 70 -10.82 1.52 -0.88
CA ASP A 70 -11.45 2.47 -1.78
C ASP A 70 -10.48 2.92 -2.88
N SER A 71 -10.30 4.23 -3.01
CA SER A 71 -9.47 4.79 -4.08
C SER A 71 -7.98 4.53 -3.93
N THR A 72 -7.49 4.11 -2.75
CA THR A 72 -6.08 3.72 -2.60
C THR A 72 -5.73 2.47 -3.40
N PHE A 73 -6.72 1.62 -3.70
CA PHE A 73 -6.55 0.45 -4.58
C PHE A 73 -6.10 0.82 -6.00
N LYS A 74 -6.30 2.07 -6.45
CA LYS A 74 -5.85 2.53 -7.77
C LYS A 74 -4.34 2.41 -7.94
N ILE A 75 -3.56 2.47 -6.86
CA ILE A 75 -2.10 2.24 -6.89
C ILE A 75 -1.80 0.81 -7.36
N ALA A 76 -2.40 -0.19 -6.70
CA ALA A 76 -2.28 -1.58 -7.10
C ALA A 76 -2.81 -1.81 -8.52
N LEU A 77 -3.98 -1.26 -8.85
CA LEU A 77 -4.58 -1.40 -10.17
C LEU A 77 -3.71 -0.79 -11.29
N SER A 78 -3.03 0.32 -11.03
CA SER A 78 -2.08 0.94 -11.97
C SER A 78 -0.90 0.01 -12.25
N LEU A 79 -0.30 -0.59 -11.22
CA LEU A 79 0.78 -1.56 -11.38
C LEU A 79 0.34 -2.73 -12.27
N MET A 80 -0.83 -3.31 -11.98
CA MET A 80 -1.39 -4.42 -12.75
C MET A 80 -1.61 -4.02 -14.22
N ALA A 81 -2.13 -2.80 -14.45
CA ALA A 81 -2.47 -2.34 -15.78
C ALA A 81 -1.23 -2.08 -16.65
N PHE A 82 -0.21 -1.43 -16.10
CA PHE A 82 1.06 -1.22 -16.81
C PHE A 82 1.83 -2.54 -17.01
N ASP A 83 1.84 -3.41 -16.01
CA ASP A 83 2.53 -4.71 -16.10
C ASP A 83 1.93 -5.62 -17.18
N ALA A 84 0.58 -5.67 -17.21
CA ALA A 84 -0.19 -6.40 -18.20
C ALA A 84 -0.20 -5.74 -19.60
N GLU A 85 0.49 -4.61 -19.78
CA GLU A 85 0.58 -3.84 -21.04
C GLU A 85 -0.79 -3.42 -21.61
N ILE A 86 -1.81 -3.30 -20.76
CA ILE A 86 -3.14 -2.82 -21.19
C ILE A 86 -3.19 -1.29 -21.31
N ILE A 87 -2.24 -0.59 -20.66
CA ILE A 87 -2.10 0.86 -20.70
C ILE A 87 -0.63 1.25 -20.85
N ASP A 88 -0.41 2.40 -21.49
CA ASP A 88 0.82 3.18 -21.39
C ASP A 88 0.47 4.64 -20.98
N GLN A 89 1.47 5.49 -20.75
CA GLN A 89 1.24 6.87 -20.31
C GLN A 89 0.42 7.73 -21.28
N LYS A 90 0.32 7.33 -22.55
CA LYS A 90 -0.42 8.00 -23.63
C LYS A 90 -1.80 7.40 -23.85
N THR A 91 -2.16 6.29 -23.21
CA THR A 91 -3.50 5.72 -23.27
C THR A 91 -4.54 6.78 -22.93
N ILE A 92 -5.60 6.87 -23.75
CA ILE A 92 -6.73 7.74 -23.51
C ILE A 92 -7.96 6.88 -23.21
N PHE A 93 -8.44 6.92 -21.97
CA PHE A 93 -9.74 6.40 -21.58
C PHE A 93 -10.82 7.35 -22.08
N LYS A 94 -11.77 6.82 -22.86
CA LYS A 94 -12.80 7.62 -23.53
C LYS A 94 -14.04 7.67 -22.68
N TRP A 95 -14.46 8.88 -22.31
CA TRP A 95 -15.72 9.07 -21.61
C TRP A 95 -16.90 8.73 -22.52
N ASP A 96 -17.84 7.94 -21.98
CA ASP A 96 -19.05 7.48 -22.66
C ASP A 96 -20.13 8.57 -22.82
N LYS A 97 -19.84 9.81 -22.38
CA LYS A 97 -20.77 10.96 -22.37
C LYS A 97 -21.93 10.84 -21.39
N THR A 98 -21.94 9.83 -20.51
CA THR A 98 -22.92 9.71 -19.44
C THR A 98 -22.45 10.47 -18.19
N PRO A 99 -23.30 11.26 -17.52
CA PRO A 99 -22.90 11.99 -16.32
C PRO A 99 -22.36 11.07 -15.23
N LYS A 100 -21.18 11.37 -14.68
CA LYS A 100 -20.48 10.55 -13.68
C LYS A 100 -20.54 11.10 -12.24
N GLY A 101 -21.40 12.09 -11.98
CA GLY A 101 -21.60 12.70 -10.65
C GLY A 101 -20.57 13.76 -10.24
N MET A 102 -19.42 13.82 -10.92
CA MET A 102 -18.43 14.89 -10.76
C MET A 102 -18.01 15.43 -12.12
N GLU A 103 -17.94 16.75 -12.26
CA GLU A 103 -17.65 17.37 -13.56
C GLU A 103 -16.30 16.95 -14.13
N ILE A 104 -15.28 16.80 -13.26
CA ILE A 104 -13.95 16.38 -13.71
C ILE A 104 -13.95 14.94 -14.25
N TRP A 105 -14.91 14.09 -13.86
CA TRP A 105 -15.05 12.72 -14.37
C TRP A 105 -15.78 12.67 -15.72
N ASN A 106 -16.44 13.75 -16.13
CA ASN A 106 -17.14 13.89 -17.42
C ASN A 106 -16.17 14.26 -18.56
N SER A 107 -15.01 13.60 -18.61
CA SER A 107 -13.95 13.92 -19.56
C SER A 107 -13.11 12.69 -19.91
N ASN A 108 -12.38 12.75 -21.03
CA ASN A 108 -11.40 11.72 -21.33
C ASN A 108 -10.23 11.82 -20.35
N HIS A 109 -9.68 10.68 -19.93
CA HIS A 109 -8.56 10.63 -19.00
C HIS A 109 -7.35 9.90 -19.57
N THR A 110 -6.19 10.21 -19.03
CA THR A 110 -4.94 9.44 -19.18
C THR A 110 -4.67 8.70 -17.86
N PRO A 111 -3.69 7.79 -17.78
CA PRO A 111 -3.34 7.18 -16.50
C PRO A 111 -3.02 8.20 -15.41
N LYS A 112 -2.33 9.29 -15.77
CA LYS A 112 -2.02 10.40 -14.85
C LYS A 112 -3.28 11.09 -14.33
N THR A 113 -4.20 11.50 -15.21
CA THR A 113 -5.40 12.22 -14.75
C THR A 113 -6.41 11.30 -14.08
N TRP A 114 -6.41 10.01 -14.42
CA TRP A 114 -7.14 8.98 -13.69
C TRP A 114 -6.71 8.89 -12.23
N MET A 115 -5.41 8.80 -11.97
CA MET A 115 -4.88 8.75 -10.61
C MET A 115 -5.13 10.08 -9.87
N GLN A 116 -4.79 11.21 -10.50
CA GLN A 116 -4.92 12.54 -9.90
C GLN A 116 -6.36 12.89 -9.49
N PHE A 117 -7.35 12.52 -10.29
CA PHE A 117 -8.76 12.84 -10.04
C PHE A 117 -9.56 11.64 -9.52
N SER A 118 -8.88 10.55 -9.16
CA SER A 118 -9.46 9.34 -8.60
C SER A 118 -10.67 8.81 -9.39
N VAL A 119 -10.56 8.80 -10.72
CA VAL A 119 -11.69 8.57 -11.63
C VAL A 119 -12.15 7.11 -11.58
N VAL A 120 -13.27 6.84 -10.91
CA VAL A 120 -13.71 5.46 -10.62
C VAL A 120 -14.08 4.68 -11.89
N TRP A 121 -14.74 5.30 -12.86
CA TRP A 121 -15.15 4.59 -14.07
C TRP A 121 -13.95 4.08 -14.90
N VAL A 122 -12.82 4.78 -14.86
CA VAL A 122 -11.57 4.32 -15.48
C VAL A 122 -11.06 3.07 -14.77
N SER A 123 -11.08 3.03 -13.43
CA SER A 123 -10.72 1.83 -12.65
C SER A 123 -11.61 0.64 -13.02
N GLN A 124 -12.92 0.87 -13.15
CA GLN A 124 -13.88 -0.17 -13.53
C GLN A 124 -13.62 -0.69 -14.96
N GLU A 125 -13.23 0.15 -15.91
CA GLU A 125 -12.81 -0.31 -17.25
C GLU A 125 -11.53 -1.16 -17.18
N ILE A 126 -10.55 -0.73 -16.38
CA ILE A 126 -9.27 -1.42 -16.24
C ILE A 126 -9.46 -2.80 -15.62
N THR A 127 -10.19 -2.92 -14.51
CA THR A 127 -10.44 -4.21 -13.85
C THR A 127 -11.15 -5.19 -14.77
N GLN A 128 -12.15 -4.74 -15.55
CA GLN A 128 -12.83 -5.55 -16.55
C GLN A 128 -11.87 -6.03 -17.66
N LYS A 129 -10.95 -5.18 -18.12
CA LYS A 129 -9.93 -5.55 -19.12
C LYS A 129 -8.89 -6.54 -18.58
N ILE A 130 -8.48 -6.41 -17.32
CA ILE A 130 -7.54 -7.34 -16.68
C ILE A 130 -8.20 -8.70 -16.43
N GLY A 131 -9.46 -8.68 -15.99
CA GLY A 131 -10.25 -9.87 -15.68
C GLY A 131 -9.95 -10.47 -14.30
N LEU A 132 -10.95 -11.14 -13.73
CA LEU A 132 -10.96 -11.56 -12.32
C LEU A 132 -9.78 -12.48 -11.96
N ASN A 133 -9.48 -13.48 -12.79
CA ASN A 133 -8.42 -14.45 -12.49
C ASN A 133 -7.04 -13.78 -12.40
N LYS A 134 -6.77 -12.82 -13.29
CA LYS A 134 -5.48 -12.13 -13.31
C LYS A 134 -5.37 -11.14 -12.15
N ILE A 135 -6.46 -10.46 -11.79
CA ILE A 135 -6.53 -9.63 -10.57
C ILE A 135 -6.23 -10.48 -9.33
N LYS A 136 -6.85 -11.65 -9.18
CA LYS A 136 -6.60 -12.53 -8.02
C LYS A 136 -5.14 -12.99 -7.95
N ASN A 137 -4.49 -13.24 -9.08
CA ASN A 137 -3.06 -13.55 -9.11
C ASN A 137 -2.21 -12.35 -8.66
N TYR A 138 -2.47 -11.15 -9.17
CA TYR A 138 -1.75 -9.95 -8.72
C TYR A 138 -1.97 -9.65 -7.23
N LEU A 139 -3.20 -9.78 -6.72
CA LEU A 139 -3.48 -9.60 -5.29
C LEU A 139 -2.68 -10.56 -4.42
N LYS A 140 -2.53 -11.81 -4.87
CA LYS A 140 -1.68 -12.80 -4.22
C LYS A 140 -0.20 -12.42 -4.29
N ASP A 141 0.28 -12.02 -5.47
CA ASP A 141 1.68 -11.62 -5.68
C ASP A 141 2.05 -10.36 -4.89
N PHE A 142 1.10 -9.45 -4.69
CA PHE A 142 1.27 -8.24 -3.89
C PHE A 142 1.09 -8.50 -2.40
N ASP A 143 0.48 -9.64 -2.05
CA ASP A 143 0.03 -9.95 -0.70
C ASP A 143 -0.83 -8.80 -0.15
N TYR A 144 -1.89 -8.50 -0.90
CA TYR A 144 -2.75 -7.33 -0.71
C TYR A 144 -3.92 -7.66 0.22
N GLY A 145 -3.70 -7.48 1.53
CA GLY A 145 -4.73 -7.63 2.56
C GLY A 145 -5.43 -9.00 2.51
N ASN A 146 -6.76 -9.00 2.57
CA ASN A 146 -7.56 -10.24 2.54
C ASN A 146 -7.69 -10.88 1.14
N GLN A 147 -7.26 -10.18 0.07
CA GLN A 147 -7.28 -10.63 -1.33
C GLN A 147 -8.67 -11.04 -1.84
N ASP A 148 -9.74 -10.60 -1.16
CA ASP A 148 -11.11 -10.97 -1.52
C ASP A 148 -11.69 -10.01 -2.56
N PHE A 149 -11.72 -10.46 -3.81
CA PHE A 149 -12.26 -9.70 -4.93
C PHE A 149 -13.66 -10.19 -5.38
N SER A 150 -14.44 -10.81 -4.49
CA SER A 150 -15.78 -11.32 -4.82
C SER A 150 -16.80 -10.23 -5.11
N GLY A 151 -16.63 -9.04 -4.53
CA GLY A 151 -17.68 -8.03 -4.45
C GLY A 151 -18.76 -8.41 -3.43
N ASP A 152 -19.90 -7.74 -3.53
CA ASP A 152 -21.00 -7.90 -2.60
C ASP A 152 -21.72 -9.24 -2.80
N LYS A 153 -22.21 -9.80 -1.69
CA LYS A 153 -22.97 -11.06 -1.68
C LYS A 153 -24.13 -10.98 -2.67
N GLU A 154 -24.22 -11.98 -3.54
CA GLU A 154 -25.30 -12.16 -4.51
C GLU A 154 -25.42 -11.07 -5.59
N ARG A 155 -24.43 -10.16 -5.71
CA ARG A 155 -24.46 -9.09 -6.73
C ARG A 155 -23.61 -9.34 -7.97
N ASN A 156 -22.66 -10.29 -7.91
CA ASN A 156 -21.72 -10.59 -8.99
C ASN A 156 -21.00 -9.33 -9.53
N ASN A 157 -20.60 -8.43 -8.64
CA ASN A 157 -20.06 -7.10 -8.96
C ASN A 157 -18.58 -6.92 -8.59
N GLY A 158 -17.84 -8.02 -8.34
CA GLY A 158 -16.44 -7.94 -7.89
C GLY A 158 -15.54 -7.12 -8.82
N LEU A 159 -15.72 -7.23 -10.14
CA LEU A 159 -14.95 -6.45 -11.11
C LEU A 159 -15.24 -4.95 -11.11
N THR A 160 -16.34 -4.48 -10.51
CA THR A 160 -16.69 -3.05 -10.51
C THR A 160 -16.74 -2.42 -9.13
N GLU A 161 -16.92 -3.23 -8.07
CA GLU A 161 -17.18 -2.73 -6.71
C GLU A 161 -16.30 -3.34 -5.61
N ALA A 162 -15.54 -4.43 -5.84
CA ALA A 162 -14.90 -5.16 -4.73
C ALA A 162 -14.01 -4.31 -3.81
N TRP A 163 -13.42 -3.24 -4.33
CA TRP A 163 -12.56 -2.34 -3.56
C TRP A 163 -13.29 -1.12 -2.96
N LEU A 164 -14.57 -0.90 -3.31
CA LEU A 164 -15.38 0.24 -2.89
C LEU A 164 -16.32 -0.19 -1.76
N GLU A 165 -15.91 0.01 -0.51
CA GLU A 165 -16.70 -0.37 0.68
C GLU A 165 -17.28 -1.80 0.63
N SER A 166 -16.54 -2.74 0.04
CA SER A 166 -17.01 -4.10 -0.28
C SER A 166 -16.08 -5.18 0.26
N SER A 167 -15.87 -6.26 -0.50
CA SER A 167 -15.18 -7.48 -0.06
C SER A 167 -13.69 -7.30 0.20
N LEU A 168 -13.00 -6.51 -0.62
CA LEU A 168 -11.54 -6.34 -0.53
C LEU A 168 -11.22 -5.46 0.66
N LYS A 169 -10.35 -5.94 1.55
CA LYS A 169 -9.93 -5.19 2.73
C LYS A 169 -8.43 -5.26 2.93
N ILE A 170 -7.87 -4.17 3.44
CA ILE A 170 -6.47 -4.02 3.79
C ILE A 170 -6.35 -3.09 5.01
N SER A 171 -5.40 -3.36 5.88
CA SER A 171 -5.07 -2.53 7.04
C SER A 171 -4.02 -1.47 6.70
N PRO A 172 -3.93 -0.37 7.47
CA PRO A 172 -2.83 0.58 7.33
C PRO A 172 -1.42 -0.03 7.41
N GLU A 173 -1.21 -1.04 8.28
CA GLU A 173 0.06 -1.77 8.35
C GLU A 173 0.37 -2.51 7.03
N GLU A 174 -0.61 -3.24 6.48
CA GLU A 174 -0.47 -3.93 5.20
C GLU A 174 -0.29 -2.94 4.04
N GLN A 175 -0.96 -1.78 4.05
CA GLN A 175 -0.76 -0.72 3.06
C GLN A 175 0.69 -0.22 3.05
N ILE A 176 1.26 0.08 4.23
CA ILE A 176 2.67 0.51 4.32
C ILE A 176 3.61 -0.57 3.80
N GLN A 177 3.38 -1.84 4.12
CA GLN A 177 4.21 -2.92 3.59
C GLN A 177 4.08 -3.05 2.07
N PHE A 178 2.88 -2.88 1.52
CA PHE A 178 2.67 -2.84 0.07
C PHE A 178 3.44 -1.68 -0.59
N LEU A 179 3.34 -0.47 -0.07
CA LEU A 179 4.11 0.70 -0.56
C LEU A 179 5.62 0.48 -0.48
N ARG A 180 6.10 -0.15 0.60
CA ARG A 180 7.51 -0.53 0.74
C ARG A 180 7.94 -1.56 -0.29
N LYS A 181 7.10 -2.54 -0.64
CA LYS A 181 7.39 -3.49 -1.72
C LYS A 181 7.51 -2.77 -3.07
N ILE A 182 6.67 -1.76 -3.34
CA ILE A 182 6.73 -0.94 -4.57
C ILE A 182 8.06 -0.18 -4.65
N ILE A 183 8.38 0.65 -3.66
CA ILE A 183 9.54 1.56 -3.74
C ILE A 183 10.88 0.83 -3.73
N ASN A 184 10.92 -0.37 -3.15
CA ASN A 184 12.11 -1.23 -3.15
C ASN A 184 12.16 -2.20 -4.35
N HIS A 185 11.21 -2.10 -5.29
CA HIS A 185 11.09 -2.97 -6.47
C HIS A 185 11.01 -4.47 -6.11
N ASN A 186 10.36 -4.77 -4.98
CA ASN A 186 10.17 -6.12 -4.44
C ASN A 186 8.77 -6.67 -4.76
N LEU A 187 8.26 -6.36 -5.95
CA LEU A 187 7.04 -6.94 -6.51
C LEU A 187 7.37 -7.61 -7.85
N PRO A 188 6.71 -8.73 -8.20
CA PRO A 188 6.97 -9.45 -9.45
C PRO A 188 6.27 -8.77 -10.64
N VAL A 189 6.53 -7.47 -10.83
CA VAL A 189 6.05 -6.67 -11.97
C VAL A 189 7.23 -5.98 -12.64
N LYS A 190 7.05 -5.51 -13.87
CA LYS A 190 8.07 -4.73 -14.56
C LYS A 190 8.42 -3.46 -13.76
N ASN A 191 9.71 -3.13 -13.68
CA ASN A 191 10.17 -1.85 -13.11
C ASN A 191 9.48 -0.66 -13.78
N SER A 192 9.23 -0.71 -15.09
CA SER A 192 8.50 0.34 -15.80
C SER A 192 7.05 0.51 -15.32
N ALA A 193 6.40 -0.53 -14.79
CA ALA A 193 5.07 -0.41 -14.20
C ALA A 193 5.10 0.36 -12.87
N ILE A 194 6.13 0.13 -12.06
CA ILE A 194 6.40 0.87 -10.83
C ILE A 194 6.67 2.35 -11.16
N GLU A 195 7.63 2.62 -12.05
CA GLU A 195 8.01 3.99 -12.41
C GLU A 195 6.88 4.80 -13.05
N ASN A 196 5.93 4.14 -13.73
CA ASN A 196 4.80 4.80 -14.37
C ASN A 196 3.58 5.00 -13.46
N THR A 197 3.53 4.31 -12.32
CA THR A 197 2.46 4.48 -11.33
C THR A 197 2.73 5.73 -10.50
N LYS A 198 2.08 6.84 -10.87
CA LYS A 198 2.25 8.18 -10.26
C LYS A 198 0.91 8.88 -10.07
#